data_AF-A0A6B3GU91-F1
#
_entry.id   AF-A0A6B3GU91-F1
#
_cell.length_a   1.000
_cell.length_b   1.000
_cell.length_c   1.000
_cell.angle_alpha   90.00
_cell.angle_beta   90.00
_cell.angle_gamma   90.00
#
_symmetry.space_group_name_H-M   'P 1'
#
loop_
_entity.id
_entity.type
_entity.pdbx_description
1 polymer ?
#
loop_
_entity_poly.entity_id
_entity_poly.type
_entity_poly.pdbx_seq_one_letter_code
_entity_poly.pdbx_strand_id
1 'polypeptide(L)' 'ELARGAFVTRQSMNVLLQALERDGYVTRPAEAAVGKVLPAQLTPRGQQSLEEASAAVRAVEVRMLAGMTENEQA' A
#
# COMPACT_ATOMS: atom_id res chain seq x y z
N GLU A 1 0.73 -8.79 -8.50
CA GLU A 1 1.79 -8.15 -7.69
C GLU A 1 1.35 -7.68 -6.30
N LEU A 2 0.35 -6.81 -6.14
CA LEU A 2 -0.01 -6.24 -4.82
C LEU A 2 -0.14 -7.28 -3.69
N ALA A 3 -0.88 -8.37 -3.93
CA ALA A 3 -1.07 -9.42 -2.93
C ALA A 3 0.26 -10.05 -2.46
N ARG A 4 1.19 -10.27 -3.39
CA ARG A 4 2.52 -10.83 -3.11
C ARG A 4 3.36 -9.86 -2.29
N GLY A 5 3.37 -8.57 -2.66
CA GLY A 5 4.12 -7.54 -1.94
C GLY A 5 3.59 -7.26 -0.54
N ALA A 6 2.30 -7.45 -0.31
CA ALA A 6 1.65 -7.28 1.00
C ALA A 6 1.50 -8.60 1.79
N PHE A 7 2.08 -9.71 1.32
CA PHE A 7 1.99 -11.03 1.96
C PHE A 7 0.55 -11.52 2.24
N VAL A 8 -0.38 -11.21 1.36
CA VAL A 8 -1.79 -11.63 1.44
C VAL A 8 -2.20 -12.48 0.24
N THR A 9 -3.32 -13.18 0.37
CA THR A 9 -3.92 -13.88 -0.78
C THR A 9 -4.49 -12.89 -1.80
N ARG A 10 -4.70 -13.35 -3.04
CA ARG A 10 -5.41 -12.56 -4.06
C ARG A 10 -6.83 -12.20 -3.65
N GLN A 11 -7.52 -13.11 -2.96
CA GLN A 11 -8.88 -12.87 -2.45
C GLN A 11 -8.89 -11.75 -1.41
N SER A 12 -8.01 -11.84 -0.42
CA SER A 12 -7.90 -10.80 0.63
C SER A 12 -7.52 -9.44 0.02
N MET A 13 -6.60 -9.42 -0.95
CA MET A 13 -6.24 -8.19 -1.68
C MET A 13 -7.44 -7.61 -2.45
N ASN A 14 -8.28 -8.44 -3.07
CA ASN A 14 -9.45 -7.94 -3.78
C ASN A 14 -10.43 -7.22 -2.82
N VAL A 15 -10.70 -7.83 -1.66
CA VAL A 15 -11.54 -7.24 -0.60
C VAL A 15 -10.93 -5.94 -0.07
N LEU A 16 -9.62 -5.93 0.17
CA LEU A 16 -8.90 -4.73 0.60
C LEU A 16 -9.06 -3.59 -0.41
N LEU A 17 -8.84 -3.86 -1.71
CA LEU A 17 -8.98 -2.85 -2.76
C LEU A 17 -10.42 -2.35 -2.90
N GLN A 18 -11.43 -3.22 -2.72
CA GLN A 18 -12.83 -2.79 -2.70
C GLN A 18 -13.13 -1.86 -1.51
N ALA A 19 -12.58 -2.15 -0.33
CA ALA A 19 -12.74 -1.28 0.82
C ALA A 19 -12.04 0.08 0.60
N LEU A 20 -10.79 0.08 0.15
CA LEU A 20 -10.03 1.30 -0.14
C LEU A 20 -10.70 2.16 -1.23
N GLU A 21 -11.33 1.53 -2.22
CA GLU A 21 -12.07 2.23 -3.27
C GLU A 21 -13.35 2.87 -2.74
N ARG A 22 -14.15 2.10 -1.98
CA ARG A 22 -15.36 2.62 -1.31
C ARG A 22 -15.03 3.79 -0.38
N ASP A 23 -13.91 3.72 0.31
CA ASP A 23 -13.47 4.73 1.27
C ASP A 23 -12.71 5.90 0.59
N GLY A 24 -12.58 5.86 -0.75
CA GLY A 24 -12.06 6.96 -1.58
C GLY A 24 -10.53 7.10 -1.62
N TYR A 25 -9.78 6.10 -1.16
CA TYR A 25 -8.31 6.11 -1.21
C TYR A 25 -7.75 5.64 -2.54
N VAL A 26 -8.48 4.78 -3.27
CA VAL A 26 -8.12 4.36 -4.62
C VAL A 26 -9.29 4.49 -5.57
N THR A 27 -9.00 4.52 -6.86
CA THR A 27 -9.98 4.38 -7.95
C THR A 27 -9.56 3.26 -8.88
N ARG A 28 -10.54 2.55 -9.45
CA ARG A 28 -10.31 1.69 -10.62
C ARG A 28 -11.00 2.28 -11.84
N PRO A 29 -10.38 2.21 -13.02
CA PRO A 29 -11.06 2.61 -14.24
C PRO A 29 -12.23 1.64 -14.50
N ALA A 30 -13.32 2.15 -15.07
CA ALA A 30 -14.47 1.33 -15.45
C ALA A 30 -14.13 0.35 -16.59
N GLU A 31 -13.18 0.73 -17.44
CA GLU A 31 -12.75 -0.02 -18.61
C GLU A 31 -11.23 -0.13 -18.65
N ALA A 32 -10.73 -1.26 -19.15
CA ALA A 32 -9.29 -1.48 -19.29
C ALA A 32 -8.80 -0.73 -20.52
N ALA A 33 -7.80 0.15 -20.37
CA ALA A 33 -7.20 0.84 -21.50
C ALA A 33 -6.54 -0.14 -22.50
N VAL A 34 -5.97 -1.24 -21.98
CA VAL A 34 -5.43 -2.36 -22.78
C VAL A 34 -5.66 -3.67 -22.02
N GLY A 35 -6.08 -4.71 -22.75
CA GLY A 35 -6.26 -6.05 -22.18
C GLY A 35 -7.48 -6.15 -21.25
N LYS A 36 -7.35 -6.86 -20.13
CA LYS A 36 -8.46 -7.13 -19.18
C LYS A 36 -8.19 -6.62 -17.76
N VAL A 37 -7.10 -5.89 -17.55
CA VAL A 37 -6.66 -5.48 -16.21
C VAL A 37 -7.19 -4.09 -15.89
N LEU A 38 -7.85 -3.94 -14.74
CA LEU A 38 -8.30 -2.67 -14.18
C LEU A 38 -7.40 -2.31 -12.99
N PRO A 39 -6.27 -1.61 -13.21
CA PRO A 39 -5.34 -1.30 -12.13
C PRO A 39 -5.97 -0.30 -11.16
N ALA A 40 -5.84 -0.57 -9.86
CA ALA A 40 -6.17 0.42 -8.84
C ALA A 40 -5.10 1.53 -8.82
N GLN A 41 -5.54 2.78 -8.76
CA GLN A 41 -4.70 3.97 -8.69
C GLN A 41 -5.04 4.75 -7.43
N LEU A 42 -4.03 5.34 -6.78
CA LEU A 42 -4.28 6.21 -5.62
C LEU A 42 -5.03 7.47 -6.05
N THR A 43 -5.96 7.91 -5.23
CA THR A 43 -6.51 9.26 -5.30
C THR A 43 -5.56 10.24 -4.61
N PRO A 44 -5.77 11.57 -4.73
CA PRO A 44 -5.03 12.53 -3.92
C PRO A 44 -5.16 12.26 -2.41
N ARG A 45 -6.34 11.84 -1.94
CA ARG A 45 -6.57 11.42 -0.55
C ARG A 45 -5.77 10.16 -0.21
N GLY A 46 -5.75 9.18 -1.11
CA GLY A 46 -4.93 7.98 -0.99
C GLY A 46 -3.45 8.29 -0.84
N GLN A 47 -2.94 9.22 -1.65
CA GLN A 47 -1.55 9.64 -1.63
C GLN A 47 -1.18 10.28 -0.28
N GLN A 48 -2.01 11.20 0.22
CA GLN A 48 -1.80 11.80 1.55
C GLN A 48 -1.82 10.75 2.66
N SER A 49 -2.79 9.84 2.64
CA SER A 49 -2.88 8.77 3.65
C SER A 49 -1.68 7.81 3.58
N LEU A 50 -1.15 7.54 2.39
CA LEU A 50 0.06 6.73 2.21
C LEU A 50 1.28 7.44 2.80
N GLU A 51 1.42 8.75 2.61
CA GLU A 51 2.52 9.53 3.19
C GLU A 51 2.49 9.48 4.72
N GLU A 52 1.33 9.70 5.33
CA GLU A 52 1.13 9.61 6.78
C GLU A 52 1.47 8.21 7.32
N ALA A 53 0.95 7.17 6.68
CA ALA A 53 1.23 5.78 7.07
C ALA A 53 2.71 5.43 6.92
N SER A 54 3.35 5.88 5.84
CA SER A 54 4.78 5.63 5.59
C SER A 54 5.66 6.30 6.63
N ALA A 55 5.35 7.54 7.01
CA ALA A 55 6.04 8.25 8.09
C ALA A 55 5.88 7.53 9.43
N ALA A 56 4.67 7.04 9.76
CA ALA A 56 4.41 6.31 10.99
C ALA A 56 5.20 4.99 11.06
N VAL A 57 5.22 4.22 9.97
CA VAL A 57 6.00 2.97 9.87
C VAL A 57 7.50 3.27 10.04
N ARG A 58 8.04 4.28 9.34
CA ARG A 58 9.45 4.66 9.46
C ARG A 58 9.81 5.10 10.88
N ALA A 59 8.92 5.80 11.58
CA ALA A 59 9.16 6.19 12.96
C ALA A 59 9.26 4.97 13.91
N VAL A 60 8.49 3.91 13.66
CA VAL A 60 8.59 2.65 14.40
C VAL A 60 9.91 1.94 14.09
N GLU A 61 10.26 1.84 12.81
CA GLU A 61 11.52 1.23 12.36
C GLU A 61 12.74 1.90 12.99
N VAL A 62 12.81 3.23 12.95
CA VAL A 62 13.89 4.01 13.60
C VAL A 62 13.99 3.68 15.09
N ARG A 63 12.85 3.54 15.79
CA ARG A 63 12.85 3.18 17.22
C ARG A 63 13.35 1.76 17.46
N MET A 64 12.98 0.81 16.58
CA MET A 64 13.44 -0.57 16.69
C MET A 64 14.95 -0.70 16.48
N LEU A 65 15.51 0.13 15.59
CA LEU A 65 16.93 0.09 15.24
C LEU A 65 17.83 1.01 16.10
N ALA A 66 17.26 1.87 16.97
CA ALA A 66 17.99 2.92 17.69
C ALA A 66 19.14 2.43 18.59
N GLY A 67 19.16 1.15 18.97
CA GLY A 67 20.23 0.55 19.78
C GLY A 67 21.23 -0.31 18.99
N MET A 68 21.11 -0.36 17.66
CA MET A 68 21.92 -1.21 16.79
C MET A 68 22.95 -0.35 16.05
N THR A 69 24.19 -0.84 15.96
CA THR A 69 25.22 -0.29 15.08
C THR A 69 24.85 -0.50 13.61
N GLU A 70 25.42 0.27 12.69
CA GLU A 70 25.14 0.13 11.24
C GLU A 70 25.39 -1.29 10.73
N ASN A 71 26.41 -1.98 11.27
CA ASN A 71 26.72 -3.37 10.93
C ASN A 71 25.66 -4.37 11.43
N GLU A 72 24.92 -4.05 12.48
CA GLU A 72 23.82 -4.88 12.99
C GLU A 72 22.51 -4.63 12.23
N GLN A 73 22.38 -3.50 11.54
CA GLN A 73 21.21 -3.11 10.75
C GLN A 73 21.26 -3.58 9.28
N ALA A 74 22.41 -4.07 8.81
CA ALA A 74 22.70 -4.40 7.41
C ALA A 74 22.19 -5.78 6.96
#